data_AF-A0A7Y6CZT1-F1
#
_entry.id   AF-A0A7Y6CZT1-F1
#
_cell.length_a   1.000
_cell.length_b   1.000
_cell.length_c   1.000
_cell.angle_alpha   90.00
_cell.angle_beta   90.00
_cell.angle_gamma   90.00
#
_symmetry.space_group_name_H-M   'P 1'
#
loop_
_entity.id
_entity.type
_entity.pdbx_description
1 polymer ?
#
loop_
_entity_poly.entity_id
_entity_poly.type
_entity_poly.pdbx_seq_one_letter_code
_entity_poly.pdbx_strand_id
1 'polypeptide(L)'
;MLPLLADVEVSLRNAVHGALSRHYGARDSFGWMMPRPNPAHAVNPAAPPMLPPVHKLSSRSRDDVVCAIDKVKGRKPSAHVVTPDDVVATLPFGFWEVLIGALAHHAQPAGLQAAILAAVFPHAPDTQAFPYDSAAFRKRVVALLKRIRDVRNRIGHHDAIWTIPEFDRFGVLGLIPRRPRQTVNSLRLLVDNLFWFAGWIDPVISLHLRKSDHWWSLQALLDRQALAIYRRCAGGAGTYRLVLDSATPPGHGKHRMTKGKRTLSRVRRDITRYFF
;
A
#
# COMPACT_ATOMS: atom_id res chain seq x y z
N MET A 1 -3.16 -5.51 -9.48
CA MET A 1 -2.36 -4.38 -8.93
C MET A 1 -3.03 -3.75 -7.72
N LEU A 2 -4.32 -3.37 -7.79
CA LEU A 2 -5.05 -2.83 -6.62
C LEU A 2 -4.99 -3.70 -5.35
N PRO A 3 -5.16 -5.04 -5.41
CA PRO A 3 -5.07 -5.85 -4.19
C PRO A 3 -3.69 -5.77 -3.51
N LEU A 4 -2.61 -5.80 -4.29
CA LEU A 4 -1.25 -5.67 -3.75
C LEU A 4 -1.03 -4.32 -3.06
N LEU A 5 -1.57 -3.23 -3.62
CA LEU A 5 -1.51 -1.90 -3.00
C LEU A 5 -2.33 -1.84 -1.72
N ALA A 6 -3.51 -2.48 -1.70
CA ALA A 6 -4.37 -2.55 -0.52
C ALA A 6 -3.70 -3.31 0.63
N ASP A 7 -3.05 -4.44 0.35
CA ASP A 7 -2.32 -5.21 1.36
C ASP A 7 -1.17 -4.40 1.99
N VAL A 8 -0.43 -3.64 1.18
CA VAL A 8 0.61 -2.71 1.67
C VAL A 8 0.01 -1.60 2.52
N GLU A 9 -1.11 -1.00 2.09
CA GLU A 9 -1.83 0.04 2.83
C GLU A 9 -2.32 -0.46 4.19
N VAL A 10 -2.94 -1.65 4.22
CA VAL A 10 -3.43 -2.29 5.46
C VAL A 10 -2.28 -2.62 6.39
N SER A 11 -1.17 -3.14 5.86
CA SER A 11 0.00 -3.44 6.67
C SER A 11 0.61 -2.17 7.27
N LEU A 12 0.73 -1.10 6.48
CA LEU A 12 1.23 0.19 6.93
C LEU A 12 0.36 0.80 8.02
N ARG A 13 -0.96 0.92 7.79
CA ARG A 13 -1.87 1.55 8.77
C ARG A 13 -1.86 0.79 10.09
N ASN A 14 -1.84 -0.55 10.05
CA ASN A 14 -1.83 -1.39 11.24
C ASN A 14 -0.50 -1.23 12.00
N ALA A 15 0.64 -1.22 11.29
CA ALA A 15 1.94 -1.00 11.91
C ALA A 15 2.03 0.38 12.57
N VAL A 16 1.63 1.45 11.87
CA VAL A 16 1.62 2.82 12.40
C VAL A 16 0.67 2.94 13.60
N HIS A 17 -0.56 2.42 13.46
CA HIS A 17 -1.54 2.46 14.54
C HIS A 17 -1.06 1.69 15.78
N GLY A 18 -0.48 0.49 15.60
CA GLY A 18 0.05 -0.32 16.69
C GLY A 18 1.24 0.34 17.39
N ALA A 19 2.16 0.96 16.64
CA ALA A 19 3.29 1.69 17.22
C ALA A 19 2.82 2.88 18.08
N LEU A 20 1.89 3.69 17.56
CA LEU A 20 1.34 4.85 18.28
C LEU A 20 0.46 4.44 19.46
N SER A 21 -0.27 3.33 19.34
CA SER A 21 -1.08 2.78 20.44
C SER A 21 -0.22 2.36 21.62
N ARG A 22 0.87 1.63 21.35
CA ARG A 22 1.84 1.24 22.38
C ARG A 22 2.54 2.44 22.98
N HIS A 23 2.89 3.45 22.17
CA HIS A 23 3.54 4.65 22.67
C HIS A 23 2.64 5.47 23.62
N TYR A 24 1.38 5.71 23.26
CA TYR A 24 0.49 6.58 24.05
C TYR A 24 -0.31 5.85 25.14
N GLY A 25 -0.54 4.55 25.01
CA GLY A 25 -1.43 3.80 25.89
C GLY A 25 -0.87 2.48 26.41
N ALA A 26 0.38 2.13 26.08
CA ALA A 26 1.04 0.88 26.48
C ALA A 26 0.24 -0.40 26.16
N ARG A 27 -0.66 -0.35 25.16
CA ARG A 27 -1.49 -1.46 24.70
C ARG A 27 -1.81 -1.33 23.22
N ASP A 28 -2.22 -2.43 22.61
CA ASP A 28 -2.69 -2.42 21.23
C ASP A 28 -4.10 -1.81 21.11
N SER A 29 -4.43 -1.34 19.91
CA SER A 29 -5.72 -0.71 19.58
C SER A 29 -6.13 0.42 20.54
N PHE A 30 -5.16 1.20 21.02
CA PHE A 30 -5.43 2.34 21.89
C PHE A 30 -5.96 3.54 21.08
N GLY A 31 -7.03 4.17 21.57
CA GLY A 31 -7.69 5.32 20.92
C GLY A 31 -6.90 6.63 20.97
N TRP A 32 -5.63 6.64 20.54
CA TRP A 32 -4.76 7.82 20.56
C TRP A 32 -5.24 8.97 19.64
N MET A 33 -6.04 8.65 18.62
CA MET A 33 -6.64 9.59 17.66
C MET A 33 -7.97 10.20 18.12
N MET A 34 -8.66 9.53 19.05
CA MET A 34 -10.05 9.85 19.35
C MET A 34 -10.14 10.81 20.54
N PRO A 35 -11.14 11.70 20.57
CA PRO A 35 -11.53 12.39 21.78
C PRO A 35 -11.89 11.38 22.88
N ARG A 36 -11.60 11.72 24.13
CA ARG A 36 -11.77 10.80 25.27
C ARG A 36 -12.79 11.36 26.25
N PRO A 37 -13.59 10.54 26.94
CA PRO A 37 -14.47 11.01 28.00
C PRO A 37 -13.67 11.75 29.08
N ASN A 38 -14.20 12.87 29.58
CA ASN A 38 -13.63 13.58 30.70
C ASN A 38 -14.30 13.12 32.01
N PRO A 39 -13.63 12.36 32.89
CA PRO A 39 -14.23 11.93 34.16
C PRO A 39 -14.66 13.10 35.04
N ALA A 40 -13.97 14.25 34.93
CA ALA A 40 -14.31 15.44 35.71
C ALA A 40 -15.67 16.05 35.31
N HIS A 41 -16.17 15.78 34.11
CA HIS A 41 -17.48 16.27 33.68
C HIS A 41 -18.64 15.65 34.47
N ALA A 42 -18.47 14.41 34.93
CA ALA A 42 -19.46 13.74 35.78
C ALA A 42 -19.63 14.43 37.16
N VAL A 43 -18.58 15.10 37.63
CA VAL A 43 -18.56 15.80 38.93
C VAL A 43 -18.82 17.30 38.77
N ASN A 44 -18.36 17.89 37.66
CA ASN A 44 -18.54 19.30 37.34
C ASN A 44 -19.08 19.46 35.91
N PRO A 45 -20.38 19.72 35.74
CA PRO A 45 -20.99 19.94 34.42
C PRO A 45 -20.38 21.10 33.61
N ALA A 46 -19.67 22.04 34.26
CA ALA A 46 -18.96 23.12 33.58
C ALA A 46 -17.63 22.67 32.94
N ALA A 47 -17.08 21.51 33.33
CA ALA A 47 -15.92 20.94 32.65
C ALA A 47 -16.31 20.45 31.24
N PRO A 48 -15.42 20.45 30.24
CA PRO A 48 -15.74 19.90 28.92
C PRO A 48 -16.07 18.40 29.00
N PRO A 49 -17.08 17.89 28.26
CA PRO A 49 -17.46 16.48 28.30
C PRO A 49 -16.39 15.56 27.72
N MET A 50 -15.62 16.05 26.75
CA MET A 50 -14.57 15.32 26.05
C MET A 50 -13.22 16.02 26.21
N LEU A 51 -12.19 15.24 26.53
CA LEU A 51 -10.80 15.64 26.44
C LEU A 51 -10.31 15.52 24.99
N PRO A 52 -9.38 16.39 24.57
CA PRO A 52 -8.77 16.27 23.25
C PRO A 52 -8.00 14.94 23.09
N PRO A 53 -7.76 14.50 21.85
CA PRO A 53 -6.87 13.39 21.55
C PRO A 53 -5.49 13.58 22.17
N VAL A 54 -4.79 12.47 22.44
CA VAL A 54 -3.48 12.50 23.12
C VAL A 54 -2.40 13.11 22.21
N HIS A 55 -2.56 12.99 20.90
CA HIS A 55 -1.60 13.47 19.90
C HIS A 55 -1.68 14.99 19.64
N LYS A 56 -0.65 15.55 18.99
CA LYS A 56 -0.62 16.95 18.51
C LYS A 56 -0.81 17.11 16.99
N LEU A 57 -1.66 16.27 16.36
CA LEU A 57 -1.95 16.41 14.94
C LEU A 57 -2.58 17.77 14.58
N SER A 58 -2.41 18.16 13.31
CA SER A 58 -3.00 19.38 12.73
C SER A 58 -4.53 19.34 12.80
N SER A 59 -5.18 20.51 12.72
CA SER A 59 -6.66 20.61 12.67
C SER A 59 -7.24 19.72 11.56
N ARG A 60 -6.70 19.83 10.35
CA ARG A 60 -7.13 19.01 9.20
C ARG A 60 -7.07 17.51 9.46
N SER A 61 -6.01 17.03 10.11
CA SER A 61 -5.90 15.59 10.43
C SER A 61 -6.91 15.16 11.50
N ARG A 62 -7.28 16.06 12.42
CA ARG A 62 -8.36 15.81 13.38
C ARG A 62 -9.71 15.77 12.67
N ASP A 63 -9.94 16.66 11.71
CA ASP A 63 -11.17 16.68 10.91
C ASP A 63 -11.32 15.38 10.11
N ASP A 64 -10.23 14.85 9.54
CA ASP A 64 -10.22 13.55 8.87
C ASP A 64 -10.63 12.40 9.82
N VAL A 65 -10.16 12.43 11.08
CA VAL A 65 -10.55 11.45 12.12
C VAL A 65 -12.02 11.58 12.49
N VAL A 66 -12.52 12.79 12.70
CA VAL A 66 -13.94 13.05 13.00
C VAL A 66 -14.82 12.57 11.84
N CYS A 67 -14.45 12.91 10.61
CA CYS A 67 -15.15 12.43 9.42
C CYS A 67 -15.13 10.89 9.30
N ALA A 68 -14.03 10.24 9.69
CA ALA A 68 -13.97 8.78 9.73
C ALA A 68 -14.92 8.20 10.78
N ILE A 69 -14.97 8.78 11.99
CA ILE A 69 -15.92 8.39 13.04
C ILE A 69 -17.36 8.51 12.55
N ASP A 70 -17.72 9.63 11.92
CA ASP A 70 -19.08 9.87 11.44
C ASP A 70 -19.47 8.91 10.31
N LYS A 71 -18.53 8.57 9.42
CA LYS A 71 -18.72 7.53 8.40
C LYS A 71 -18.97 6.16 9.01
N VAL A 72 -18.27 5.79 10.09
CA VAL A 72 -18.51 4.52 10.79
C VAL A 72 -19.90 4.52 11.41
N LYS A 73 -20.27 5.59 12.13
CA LYS A 73 -21.60 5.74 12.74
C LYS A 73 -22.73 5.67 11.70
N GLY A 74 -22.55 6.28 10.53
CA GLY A 74 -23.54 6.25 9.45
C GLY A 74 -23.70 4.88 8.78
N ARG A 75 -22.71 3.98 8.89
CA ARG A 75 -22.72 2.65 8.27
C ARG A 75 -23.10 1.53 9.25
N LYS A 76 -22.95 1.76 10.55
CA LYS A 76 -23.15 0.76 11.60
C LYS A 76 -24.47 1.03 12.34
N PRO A 77 -25.06 0.01 13.00
CA PRO A 77 -26.22 0.22 13.86
C PRO A 77 -25.95 1.29 14.92
N SER A 78 -26.99 2.02 15.36
CA SER A 78 -26.86 3.10 16.35
C SER A 78 -26.27 2.67 17.70
N ALA A 79 -26.44 1.39 18.06
CA ALA A 79 -25.86 0.80 19.27
C ALA A 79 -24.37 0.42 19.14
N HIS A 80 -23.78 0.49 17.93
CA HIS A 80 -22.37 0.14 17.71
C HIS A 80 -21.45 1.18 18.33
N VAL A 81 -20.58 0.74 19.23
CA VAL A 81 -19.53 1.59 19.79
C VAL A 81 -18.37 1.64 18.78
N VAL A 82 -18.11 2.83 18.25
CA VAL A 82 -17.00 3.05 17.31
C VAL A 82 -15.67 2.73 18.00
N THR A 83 -14.93 1.78 17.43
CA THR A 83 -13.62 1.38 17.94
C THR A 83 -12.49 2.15 17.24
N PRO A 84 -11.29 2.23 17.85
CA PRO A 84 -10.12 2.80 17.16
C PRO A 84 -9.81 2.09 15.84
N ASP A 85 -9.98 0.77 15.78
CA ASP A 85 -9.74 -0.02 14.58
C ASP A 85 -10.75 0.29 13.46
N ASP A 86 -12.02 0.59 13.79
CA ASP A 86 -13.01 1.06 12.82
C ASP A 86 -12.55 2.39 12.16
N VAL A 87 -11.98 3.29 12.96
CA VAL A 87 -11.46 4.58 12.49
C VAL A 87 -10.24 4.36 11.60
N VAL A 88 -9.26 3.55 12.05
CA VAL A 88 -8.06 3.18 11.27
C VAL A 88 -8.44 2.59 9.92
N ALA A 89 -9.46 1.72 9.89
CA ALA A 89 -9.92 1.09 8.67
C ALA A 89 -10.58 2.06 7.68
N THR A 90 -11.10 3.18 8.18
CA THR A 90 -11.85 4.18 7.40
C THR A 90 -10.98 5.35 6.91
N LEU A 91 -9.86 5.61 7.58
CA LEU A 91 -8.93 6.68 7.22
C LEU A 91 -8.29 6.44 5.85
N PRO A 92 -8.19 7.49 4.99
CA PRO A 92 -7.62 7.34 3.65
C PRO A 92 -6.09 7.18 3.70
N PHE A 93 -5.49 6.52 2.70
CA PHE A 93 -4.03 6.38 2.58
C PHE A 93 -3.25 7.67 2.87
N GLY A 94 -3.71 8.81 2.32
CA GLY A 94 -3.03 10.11 2.47
C GLY A 94 -2.93 10.61 3.91
N PHE A 95 -3.81 10.17 4.81
CA PHE A 95 -3.72 10.50 6.23
C PHE A 95 -2.40 9.98 6.83
N TRP A 96 -2.02 8.74 6.50
CA TRP A 96 -0.83 8.09 7.06
C TRP A 96 0.48 8.74 6.56
N GLU A 97 0.51 9.22 5.31
CA GLU A 97 1.63 10.01 4.77
C GLU A 97 1.81 11.32 5.55
N VAL A 98 0.71 12.06 5.76
CA VAL A 98 0.72 13.33 6.50
C VAL A 98 1.12 13.10 7.97
N LEU A 99 0.60 12.05 8.59
CA LEU A 99 0.91 11.65 9.96
C LEU A 99 2.41 11.38 10.13
N ILE A 100 3.02 10.57 9.25
CA ILE A 100 4.45 10.27 9.29
C ILE A 100 5.28 11.54 9.09
N GLY A 101 4.88 12.42 8.18
CA GLY A 101 5.53 13.72 7.98
C GLY A 101 5.50 14.61 9.22
N ALA A 102 4.42 14.55 10.00
CA ALA A 102 4.20 15.35 11.20
C ALA A 102 4.88 14.81 12.48
N LEU A 103 5.51 13.63 12.44
CA LEU A 103 6.22 13.06 13.61
C LEU A 103 7.35 13.95 14.13
N ALA A 104 7.93 14.79 13.27
CA ALA A 104 9.03 15.69 13.62
C ALA A 104 8.59 17.07 14.10
N HIS A 105 7.27 17.29 14.23
CA HIS A 105 6.77 18.59 14.63
C HIS A 105 7.22 18.89 16.08
N HIS A 106 7.69 20.11 16.34
CA HIS A 106 8.25 20.52 17.63
C HIS A 106 7.29 20.35 18.82
N ALA A 107 5.98 20.34 18.56
CA ALA A 107 4.95 20.10 19.58
C ALA A 107 4.85 18.62 20.01
N GLN A 108 5.52 17.70 19.32
CA GLN A 108 5.54 16.29 19.67
C GLN A 108 6.56 16.02 20.79
N PRO A 109 6.38 14.95 21.59
CA PRO A 109 7.38 14.52 22.55
C PRO A 109 8.75 14.27 21.90
N ALA A 110 9.82 14.61 22.61
CA ALA A 110 11.19 14.33 22.17
C ALA A 110 11.39 12.82 21.93
N GLY A 111 12.05 12.46 20.84
CA GLY A 111 12.30 11.05 20.47
C GLY A 111 11.09 10.30 19.90
N LEU A 112 9.91 10.92 19.78
CA LEU A 112 8.72 10.27 19.21
C LEU A 112 9.01 9.72 17.80
N GLN A 113 9.64 10.51 16.93
CA GLN A 113 9.92 10.08 15.56
C GLN A 113 10.77 8.82 15.54
N ALA A 114 11.90 8.82 16.25
CA ALA A 114 12.80 7.68 16.30
C ALA A 114 12.08 6.43 16.80
N ALA A 115 11.33 6.55 17.91
CA ALA A 115 10.59 5.43 18.50
C ALA A 115 9.53 4.86 17.56
N ILE A 116 8.72 5.71 16.92
CA ILE A 116 7.64 5.28 16.03
C ILE A 116 8.21 4.72 14.73
N LEU A 117 9.18 5.38 14.09
CA LEU A 117 9.74 4.89 12.82
C LEU A 117 10.54 3.60 13.00
N ALA A 118 11.25 3.42 14.11
CA ALA A 118 11.92 2.16 14.43
C ALA A 118 10.92 1.02 14.66
N ALA A 119 9.79 1.31 15.34
CA ALA A 119 8.74 0.31 15.58
C ALA A 119 7.95 -0.04 14.32
N VAL A 120 7.75 0.90 13.38
CA VAL A 120 6.99 0.68 12.14
C VAL A 120 7.84 0.09 11.04
N PHE A 121 9.12 0.46 10.94
CA PHE A 121 10.03 0.02 9.89
C PHE A 121 11.29 -0.66 10.44
N PRO A 122 11.17 -1.70 11.28
CA PRO A 122 12.32 -2.33 11.94
C PRO A 122 13.31 -2.98 10.95
N HIS A 123 12.86 -3.28 9.74
CA HIS A 123 13.67 -3.91 8.69
C HIS A 123 14.07 -2.94 7.57
N ALA A 124 13.99 -1.63 7.82
CA ALA A 124 14.46 -0.65 6.85
C ALA A 124 15.97 -0.83 6.58
N PRO A 125 16.42 -0.75 5.32
CA PRO A 125 17.82 -0.80 4.95
C PRO A 125 18.51 0.51 5.34
N ASP A 126 19.83 0.47 5.37
CA ASP A 126 20.69 1.65 5.50
C ASP A 126 20.45 2.47 6.78
N THR A 127 19.91 1.87 7.85
CA THR A 127 19.61 2.56 9.12
C THR A 127 20.85 3.11 9.82
N GLN A 128 22.04 2.59 9.49
CA GLN A 128 23.32 3.16 9.91
C GLN A 128 23.61 4.51 9.25
N ALA A 129 23.30 4.65 7.95
CA ALA A 129 23.51 5.88 7.18
C ALA A 129 22.33 6.86 7.33
N PHE A 130 21.12 6.33 7.51
CA PHE A 130 19.88 7.08 7.69
C PHE A 130 19.18 6.62 8.98
N PRO A 131 19.63 7.09 10.15
CA PRO A 131 18.99 6.74 11.42
C PRO A 131 17.50 7.13 11.44
N TYR A 132 16.69 6.41 12.22
CA TYR A 132 15.24 6.69 12.34
C TYR A 132 14.91 8.10 12.85
N ASP A 133 15.82 8.70 13.63
CA ASP A 133 15.66 10.08 14.10
C ASP A 133 15.99 11.12 13.02
N SER A 134 16.67 10.71 11.94
CA SER A 134 17.10 11.62 10.89
C SER A 134 15.92 12.14 10.06
N ALA A 135 15.97 13.43 9.73
CA ALA A 135 15.01 14.04 8.81
C ALA A 135 15.09 13.42 7.40
N ALA A 136 16.27 12.93 6.99
CA ALA A 136 16.48 12.28 5.71
C ALA A 136 15.69 10.97 5.60
N PHE A 137 15.73 10.12 6.64
CA PHE A 137 14.94 8.90 6.69
C PHE A 137 13.44 9.18 6.60
N ARG A 138 12.93 10.11 7.42
CA ARG A 138 11.51 10.52 7.37
C ARG A 138 11.11 11.03 5.99
N LYS A 139 11.90 11.92 5.40
CA LYS A 139 11.64 12.47 4.05
C LYS A 139 11.58 11.37 2.99
N ARG A 140 12.47 10.37 3.06
CA ARG A 140 12.47 9.20 2.19
C ARG A 140 11.17 8.40 2.32
N VAL A 141 10.74 8.09 3.54
CA VAL A 141 9.48 7.38 3.80
C VAL A 141 8.29 8.14 3.22
N VAL A 142 8.17 9.43 3.52
CA VAL A 142 7.08 10.28 3.02
C VAL A 142 7.08 10.34 1.49
N ALA A 143 8.26 10.50 0.86
CA ALA A 143 8.39 10.52 -0.59
C ALA A 143 7.92 9.20 -1.23
N LEU A 144 8.33 8.05 -0.68
CA LEU A 144 7.88 6.74 -1.15
C LEU A 144 6.38 6.55 -0.99
N LEU A 145 5.82 6.88 0.19
CA LEU A 145 4.38 6.82 0.44
C LEU A 145 3.58 7.69 -0.53
N LYS A 146 4.06 8.90 -0.82
CA LYS A 146 3.47 9.77 -1.83
C LYS A 146 3.41 9.08 -3.19
N ARG A 147 4.49 8.42 -3.63
CA ARG A 147 4.50 7.69 -4.92
C ARG A 147 3.52 6.54 -4.94
N ILE A 148 3.46 5.76 -3.87
CA ILE A 148 2.50 4.66 -3.73
C ILE A 148 1.06 5.20 -3.79
N ARG A 149 0.78 6.29 -3.07
CA ARG A 149 -0.54 6.96 -3.09
C ARG A 149 -0.90 7.47 -4.48
N ASP A 150 0.02 8.15 -5.16
CA ASP A 150 -0.23 8.71 -6.50
C ASP A 150 -0.56 7.58 -7.49
N VAL A 151 0.17 6.46 -7.45
CA VAL A 151 -0.13 5.25 -8.24
C VAL A 151 -1.50 4.68 -7.90
N ARG A 152 -1.80 4.48 -6.61
CA ARG A 152 -3.09 3.95 -6.14
C ARG A 152 -4.26 4.81 -6.61
N ASN A 153 -4.12 6.13 -6.51
CA ASN A 153 -5.17 7.07 -6.91
C ASN A 153 -5.43 7.00 -8.40
N ARG A 154 -4.38 6.95 -9.24
CA ARG A 154 -4.54 6.83 -10.69
C ARG A 154 -5.25 5.54 -11.09
N ILE A 155 -4.87 4.41 -10.49
CA ILE A 155 -5.56 3.14 -10.76
C ILE A 155 -7.01 3.20 -10.28
N GLY A 156 -7.27 3.79 -9.12
CA GLY A 156 -8.62 3.97 -8.58
C GLY A 156 -9.51 4.92 -9.39
N HIS A 157 -8.92 5.90 -10.08
CA HIS A 157 -9.61 6.81 -10.99
C HIS A 157 -9.70 6.28 -12.43
N HIS A 158 -9.25 5.05 -12.68
CA HIS A 158 -9.16 4.48 -14.03
C HIS A 158 -8.32 5.29 -15.02
N ASP A 159 -7.32 6.02 -14.50
CA ASP A 159 -6.36 6.77 -15.33
C ASP A 159 -5.44 5.83 -16.13
N ALA A 160 -4.89 6.37 -17.21
CA ALA A 160 -3.92 5.71 -18.06
C ALA A 160 -2.63 5.30 -17.30
N ILE A 161 -2.48 4.00 -17.04
CA ILE A 161 -1.34 3.42 -16.31
C ILE A 161 0.02 3.66 -16.99
N TRP A 162 0.04 3.84 -18.32
CA TRP A 162 1.28 4.13 -19.05
C TRP A 162 1.81 5.54 -18.82
N THR A 163 1.07 6.41 -18.14
CA THR A 163 1.57 7.75 -17.80
C THR A 163 2.16 7.81 -16.40
N ILE A 164 2.23 6.70 -15.67
CA ILE A 164 2.79 6.62 -14.32
C ILE A 164 4.31 6.74 -14.42
N PRO A 165 4.93 7.78 -13.81
CA PRO A 165 6.39 7.86 -13.76
C PRO A 165 6.95 6.73 -12.90
N GLU A 166 8.07 6.17 -13.35
CA GLU A 166 8.93 5.35 -12.49
C GLU A 166 9.40 6.18 -11.29
N PHE A 167 9.71 5.50 -10.20
CA PHE A 167 10.40 6.12 -9.08
C PHE A 167 11.45 5.17 -8.49
N ASP A 168 12.50 5.74 -7.94
CA ASP A 168 13.57 4.99 -7.31
C ASP A 168 13.25 4.67 -5.83
N ARG A 169 14.21 4.03 -5.15
CA ARG A 169 14.12 3.69 -3.71
C ARG A 169 14.19 4.89 -2.76
N PHE A 170 14.26 6.11 -3.30
CA PHE A 170 14.19 7.37 -2.56
C PHE A 170 12.93 8.18 -2.89
N GLY A 171 12.07 7.68 -3.80
CA GLY A 171 10.87 8.37 -4.25
C GLY A 171 11.13 9.47 -5.27
N VAL A 172 12.34 9.51 -5.85
CA VAL A 172 12.70 10.40 -6.95
C VAL A 172 12.09 9.86 -8.24
N LEU A 173 11.45 10.74 -9.01
CA LEU A 173 10.80 10.36 -10.26
C LEU A 173 11.83 10.13 -11.37
N GLY A 174 11.59 9.11 -12.18
CA GLY A 174 12.41 8.74 -13.32
C GLY A 174 11.64 8.77 -14.64
N LEU A 175 11.84 7.74 -15.44
CA LEU A 175 11.25 7.60 -16.77
C LEU A 175 9.71 7.60 -16.70
N ILE A 176 9.06 8.33 -17.61
CA ILE A 176 7.63 8.18 -17.90
C ILE A 176 7.52 7.28 -19.14
N PRO A 177 6.92 6.08 -19.04
CA PRO A 177 6.87 5.15 -20.16
C PRO A 177 5.99 5.71 -21.28
N ARG A 178 6.44 5.61 -22.54
CA ARG A 178 5.67 6.04 -23.73
C ARG A 178 5.31 4.91 -24.67
N ARG A 179 5.89 3.72 -24.44
CA ARG A 179 5.69 2.51 -25.26
C ARG A 179 5.20 1.36 -24.39
N PRO A 180 4.36 0.44 -24.91
CA PRO A 180 3.85 -0.70 -24.12
C PRO A 180 4.92 -1.51 -23.41
N ARG A 181 6.06 -1.76 -24.10
CA ARG A 181 7.22 -2.46 -23.50
C ARG A 181 7.83 -1.71 -22.32
N GLN A 182 7.91 -0.38 -22.40
CA GLN A 182 8.40 0.44 -21.28
C GLN A 182 7.41 0.35 -20.13
N THR A 183 6.11 0.51 -20.38
CA THR A 183 5.07 0.40 -19.35
C THR A 183 5.16 -0.94 -18.61
N VAL A 184 5.31 -2.06 -19.33
CA VAL A 184 5.49 -3.37 -18.68
C VAL A 184 6.71 -3.40 -17.75
N ASN A 185 7.85 -2.87 -18.19
CA ASN A 185 9.06 -2.81 -17.35
C ASN A 185 8.88 -1.89 -16.14
N SER A 186 8.32 -0.69 -16.34
CA SER A 186 8.05 0.29 -15.28
C SER A 186 7.09 -0.27 -14.23
N LEU A 187 6.06 -1.01 -14.65
CA LEU A 187 5.11 -1.65 -13.73
C LEU A 187 5.74 -2.81 -12.96
N ARG A 188 6.69 -3.56 -13.55
CA ARG A 188 7.47 -4.56 -12.81
C ARG A 188 8.33 -3.89 -11.75
N LEU A 189 9.05 -2.83 -12.11
CA LEU A 189 9.87 -2.05 -11.17
C LEU A 189 9.04 -1.45 -10.02
N LEU A 190 7.85 -0.91 -10.33
CA LEU A 190 6.89 -0.44 -9.34
C LEU A 190 6.55 -1.54 -8.33
N VAL A 191 6.21 -2.75 -8.79
CA VAL A 191 5.84 -3.85 -7.89
C VAL A 191 7.04 -4.33 -7.08
N ASP A 192 8.23 -4.37 -7.66
CA ASP A 192 9.46 -4.68 -6.92
C ASP A 192 9.72 -3.66 -5.81
N ASN A 193 9.51 -2.36 -6.10
CA ASN A 193 9.61 -1.30 -5.09
C ASN A 193 8.53 -1.44 -4.00
N LEU A 194 7.32 -1.83 -4.35
CA LEU A 194 6.25 -2.10 -3.37
C LEU A 194 6.64 -3.25 -2.44
N PHE A 195 7.14 -4.37 -2.96
CA PHE A 195 7.59 -5.49 -2.14
C PHE A 195 8.79 -5.13 -1.29
N TRP A 196 9.72 -4.36 -1.84
CA TRP A 196 10.88 -3.89 -1.09
C TRP A 196 10.46 -2.98 0.08
N PHE A 197 9.55 -2.02 -0.16
CA PHE A 197 9.07 -1.12 0.88
C PHE A 197 8.19 -1.83 1.93
N ALA A 198 7.32 -2.75 1.51
CA ALA A 198 6.52 -3.57 2.42
C ALA A 198 7.41 -4.39 3.37
N GLY A 199 8.56 -4.83 2.87
CA GLY A 199 9.53 -5.62 3.64
C GLY A 199 10.21 -4.84 4.74
N TRP A 200 10.14 -3.50 4.71
CA TRP A 200 10.63 -2.66 5.81
C TRP A 200 9.76 -2.81 7.06
N ILE A 201 8.46 -3.04 6.88
CA ILE A 201 7.50 -3.28 7.96
C ILE A 201 7.74 -4.66 8.54
N ASP A 202 7.66 -5.68 7.68
CA ASP A 202 7.96 -7.07 8.00
C ASP A 202 8.24 -7.86 6.69
N PRO A 203 9.37 -8.57 6.56
CA PRO A 203 9.68 -9.40 5.39
C PRO A 203 8.61 -10.43 5.03
N VAL A 204 7.83 -10.89 6.01
CA VAL A 204 6.71 -11.83 5.80
C VAL A 204 5.63 -11.20 4.92
N ILE A 205 5.39 -9.89 5.01
CA ILE A 205 4.43 -9.19 4.15
C ILE A 205 4.87 -9.29 2.69
N SER A 206 6.14 -9.00 2.40
CA SER A 206 6.69 -9.12 1.04
C SER A 206 6.61 -10.55 0.51
N LEU A 207 6.86 -11.53 1.36
CA LEU A 207 6.76 -12.94 1.01
C LEU A 207 5.31 -13.34 0.70
N HIS A 208 4.35 -12.88 1.52
CA HIS A 208 2.94 -13.12 1.32
C HIS A 208 2.45 -12.52 -0.01
N LEU A 209 2.78 -11.25 -0.26
CA LEU A 209 2.43 -10.57 -1.50
C LEU A 209 2.92 -11.33 -2.74
N ARG A 210 4.17 -11.83 -2.71
CA ARG A 210 4.78 -12.63 -3.79
C ARG A 210 4.19 -14.02 -3.95
N LYS A 211 3.46 -14.53 -2.96
CA LYS A 211 2.76 -15.82 -3.03
C LYS A 211 1.28 -15.68 -3.38
N SER A 212 0.76 -14.45 -3.47
CA SER A 212 -0.64 -14.20 -3.77
C SER A 212 -1.00 -14.50 -5.24
N ASP A 213 -2.23 -14.95 -5.47
CA ASP A 213 -2.79 -15.11 -6.81
C ASP A 213 -2.83 -13.79 -7.58
N HIS A 214 -2.97 -12.68 -6.87
CA HIS A 214 -2.97 -11.34 -7.43
C HIS A 214 -1.61 -10.96 -8.02
N TRP A 215 -0.53 -11.33 -7.34
CA TRP A 215 0.81 -11.16 -7.88
C TRP A 215 1.04 -12.06 -9.08
N TRP A 216 0.66 -13.34 -8.99
CA TRP A 216 0.82 -14.27 -10.11
C TRP A 216 0.09 -13.78 -11.37
N SER A 217 -1.19 -13.40 -11.22
CA SER A 217 -2.01 -12.89 -12.32
C SER A 217 -1.39 -11.63 -12.94
N LEU A 218 -0.83 -10.76 -12.10
CA LEU A 218 -0.14 -9.56 -12.57
C LEU A 218 1.14 -9.91 -13.32
N GLN A 219 1.94 -10.89 -12.87
CA GLN A 219 3.12 -11.34 -13.60
C GLN A 219 2.76 -11.90 -14.98
N ALA A 220 1.70 -12.70 -15.06
CA ALA A 220 1.21 -13.24 -16.33
C ALA A 220 0.81 -12.10 -17.29
N LEU A 221 0.10 -11.09 -16.80
CA LEU A 221 -0.28 -9.90 -17.59
C LEU A 221 0.91 -9.05 -18.02
N LEU A 222 1.95 -8.97 -17.19
CA LEU A 222 3.17 -8.23 -17.48
C LEU A 222 4.16 -9.03 -18.33
N ASP A 223 3.77 -10.15 -18.93
CA ASP A 223 4.63 -10.94 -19.82
C ASP A 223 4.57 -10.48 -21.30
N ARG A 224 5.66 -10.69 -22.04
CA ARG A 224 5.70 -10.39 -23.48
C ARG A 224 4.68 -11.22 -24.26
N GLN A 225 4.44 -12.46 -23.85
CA GLN A 225 3.43 -13.33 -24.46
C GLN A 225 2.02 -12.77 -24.27
N ALA A 226 1.73 -12.16 -23.11
CA ALA A 226 0.44 -11.51 -22.87
C ALA A 226 0.20 -10.38 -23.88
N LEU A 227 1.20 -9.53 -24.13
CA LEU A 227 1.09 -8.48 -25.15
C LEU A 227 0.79 -9.05 -26.55
N ALA A 228 1.42 -10.17 -26.92
CA ALA A 228 1.17 -10.81 -28.21
C ALA A 228 -0.26 -11.37 -28.31
N ILE A 229 -0.78 -11.96 -27.23
CA ILE A 229 -2.15 -12.47 -27.15
C ILE A 229 -3.15 -11.31 -27.25
N TYR A 230 -2.95 -10.25 -26.48
CA TYR A 230 -3.82 -9.05 -26.53
C TYR A 230 -3.83 -8.41 -27.92
N ARG A 231 -2.68 -8.32 -28.59
CA ARG A 231 -2.59 -7.79 -29.96
C ARG A 231 -3.33 -8.68 -30.96
N ARG A 232 -3.26 -10.00 -30.82
CA ARG A 232 -3.95 -10.95 -31.71
C ARG A 232 -5.46 -10.97 -31.49
N CYS A 233 -5.91 -10.89 -30.24
CA CYS A 233 -7.31 -10.99 -29.86
C CYS A 233 -8.02 -9.63 -29.78
N ALA A 234 -7.33 -8.54 -30.13
CA ALA A 234 -7.82 -7.15 -30.05
C ALA A 234 -8.37 -6.75 -28.67
N GLY A 235 -7.98 -7.47 -27.60
CA GLY A 235 -8.49 -7.23 -26.23
C GLY A 235 -9.95 -7.60 -26.00
N GLY A 236 -10.58 -8.40 -26.88
CA GLY A 236 -11.96 -8.85 -26.70
C GLY A 236 -12.20 -9.70 -25.43
N ALA A 237 -13.46 -9.93 -25.10
CA ALA A 237 -13.84 -10.78 -23.96
C ALA A 237 -13.16 -12.17 -24.04
N GLY A 238 -12.69 -12.67 -22.90
CA GLY A 238 -11.94 -13.94 -22.82
C GLY A 238 -10.43 -13.83 -23.09
N THR A 239 -9.93 -12.70 -23.62
CA THR A 239 -8.49 -12.50 -23.85
C THR A 239 -7.67 -12.66 -22.57
N TYR A 240 -8.15 -12.10 -21.46
CA TYR A 240 -7.50 -12.25 -20.15
C TYR A 240 -7.38 -13.73 -19.74
N ARG A 241 -8.44 -14.50 -19.92
CA ARG A 241 -8.45 -15.93 -19.60
C ARG A 241 -7.43 -16.70 -20.43
N LEU A 242 -7.36 -16.41 -21.73
CA LEU A 242 -6.34 -16.99 -22.63
C LEU A 242 -4.91 -16.66 -22.18
N VAL A 243 -4.66 -15.45 -21.69
CA VAL A 243 -3.34 -15.09 -21.12
C VAL A 243 -3.02 -15.98 -19.94
N LEU A 244 -3.92 -16.10 -18.96
CA LEU A 244 -3.71 -16.93 -17.78
C LEU A 244 -3.51 -18.42 -18.12
N ASP A 245 -4.33 -18.97 -19.02
CA ASP A 245 -4.23 -20.37 -19.44
C ASP A 245 -2.93 -20.65 -20.22
N SER A 246 -2.35 -19.63 -20.84
CA SER A 246 -1.09 -19.73 -21.58
C SER A 246 0.17 -19.50 -20.72
N ALA A 247 -0.01 -18.95 -19.52
CA ALA A 247 1.07 -18.70 -18.57
C ALA A 247 1.35 -19.96 -17.73
N THR A 248 2.62 -20.19 -17.38
CA THR A 248 2.98 -21.32 -16.50
C THR A 248 2.85 -20.90 -15.04
N PRO A 249 2.06 -21.59 -14.19
CA PRO A 249 1.97 -21.28 -12.77
C PRO A 249 3.29 -21.56 -12.03
N PRO A 250 3.70 -20.72 -11.06
CA PRO A 250 4.83 -21.01 -10.18
C PRO A 250 4.48 -22.19 -9.27
N GLY A 251 5.34 -23.22 -9.26
CA GLY A 251 5.22 -24.36 -8.35
C GLY A 251 4.51 -25.61 -8.90
N HIS A 252 4.04 -25.61 -10.14
CA HIS A 252 3.69 -26.86 -10.81
C HIS A 252 4.88 -27.37 -11.62
N GLY A 253 5.67 -28.25 -10.98
CA GLY A 253 6.55 -29.16 -11.69
C GLY A 253 5.77 -29.83 -12.81
N LYS A 254 6.40 -29.97 -13.98
CA LYS A 254 5.82 -30.45 -15.24
C LYS A 254 4.86 -31.63 -15.02
N HIS A 255 3.57 -31.36 -14.80
CA HIS A 255 2.56 -32.40 -14.97
C HIS A 255 2.48 -32.63 -16.47
N ARG A 256 3.06 -33.78 -16.85
CA ARG A 256 3.09 -34.32 -18.20
C ARG A 256 1.66 -34.29 -18.73
N MET A 257 1.36 -33.33 -19.63
CA MET A 257 0.06 -33.26 -20.28
C MET A 257 -0.24 -34.60 -20.95
N THR A 258 -1.24 -35.29 -20.44
CA THR A 258 -1.90 -36.39 -21.15
C THR A 258 -2.47 -35.85 -22.45
N LYS A 259 -2.18 -36.58 -23.53
CA LYS A 259 -2.47 -36.24 -24.93
C LYS A 259 -3.91 -35.73 -25.11
N GLY A 260 -4.05 -34.48 -25.54
CA GLY A 260 -5.33 -33.89 -25.91
C GLY A 260 -5.16 -32.66 -26.80
N LYS A 261 -5.40 -32.86 -28.10
CA LYS A 261 -5.59 -31.85 -29.17
C LYS A 261 -4.36 -31.07 -29.67
N ARG A 262 -3.96 -31.47 -30.89
CA ARG A 262 -3.06 -30.79 -31.83
C ARG A 262 -3.56 -29.37 -32.17
N THR A 263 -3.17 -28.36 -31.39
CA THR A 263 -3.32 -26.96 -31.85
C THR A 263 -2.19 -26.01 -31.40
N LEU A 264 -1.23 -26.49 -30.60
CA LEU A 264 -0.14 -25.66 -30.07
C LEU A 264 1.16 -25.67 -30.91
N SER A 265 1.26 -26.51 -31.94
CA SER A 265 2.50 -26.64 -32.75
C SER A 265 2.76 -25.46 -33.71
N ARG A 266 1.80 -24.55 -33.87
CA ARG A 266 1.93 -23.35 -34.72
C ARG A 266 2.38 -22.12 -33.93
N VAL A 267 2.13 -22.07 -32.62
CA VAL A 267 2.49 -20.93 -31.73
C VAL A 267 4.00 -20.72 -31.63
N ARG A 268 4.80 -21.78 -31.74
CA ARG A 268 6.26 -21.70 -31.59
C ARG A 268 7.01 -21.29 -32.86
N ARG A 269 6.41 -21.41 -34.05
CA ARG A 269 7.10 -21.18 -35.34
C ARG A 269 6.99 -19.75 -35.87
N ASP A 270 5.97 -18.99 -35.46
CA ASP A 270 5.79 -17.60 -35.92
C ASP A 270 6.53 -16.56 -35.07
N ILE A 271 7.04 -16.93 -33.89
CA ILE A 271 7.75 -16.01 -32.98
C ILE A 271 9.11 -15.56 -33.56
N THR A 272 9.70 -16.34 -34.46
CA THR A 272 11.00 -16.04 -35.09
C THR A 272 10.93 -15.23 -36.38
N ARG A 273 9.74 -14.91 -36.92
CA ARG A 273 9.63 -14.29 -38.26
C ARG A 273 9.48 -12.76 -38.28
N TYR A 274 9.36 -12.11 -37.13
CA TYR A 274 9.04 -10.68 -37.07
C TYR A 274 9.84 -9.87 -36.04
N PHE A 275 11.08 -10.26 -35.76
CA PHE A 275 11.97 -9.47 -34.92
C PHE A 275 13.30 -9.19 -35.62
N PHE A 276 13.38 -7.99 -36.22
CA PHE A 276 14.54 -7.11 -36.18
C PHE A 276 14.13 -5.87 -35.37
#